data_AF-A0A9X7E8L5-F1
#
_entry.id   AF-A0A9X7E8L5-F1
#
_cell.length_a   1.000
_cell.length_b   1.000
_cell.length_c   1.000
_cell.angle_alpha   90.00
_cell.angle_beta   90.00
_cell.angle_gamma   90.00
#
_symmetry.space_group_name_H-M   'P 1'
#
loop_
_entity.id
_entity.type
_entity.pdbx_description
1 polymer ?
#
loop_
_entity_poly.entity_id
_entity_poly.type
_entity_poly.pdbx_seq_one_letter_code
_entity_poly.pdbx_strand_id
1 'polypeptide(L)'
;MEFMTLFFRYFLFFLFFSVLFKKTKSFHSHLETIKSYAIINEGFVYPIAIIEIILQLYITASFLLGIHLKQGIILAMSLLTIYTIGIFIKLQYSKNNILCGCGGILGNHPLSWKLIIRNLLLLLISIFIYLYPSNLMNLDWYINFGEFKFKAIVVWSFLLAFFVAIILSIINNVTEHTPTETNENKYGYIGKKIILESLKSNRSWRYNDIDLLNNKKIIILLLKSDCNACRTLVEQISFGNPMERLPCIAIIDEGDDYTLSYFDSLLKKINIPLIESLTFYNKFKVPHPYAILVNNEVIEDEGFSVIDEYFKNR
;
A
#
# COMPACT_ATOMS: atom_id res chain seq x y z
N MET A 1 21.36 -36.00 0.58
CA MET A 1 20.53 -35.20 1.51
C MET A 1 21.15 -33.85 1.84
N GLU A 2 22.43 -33.78 2.24
CA GLU A 2 23.09 -32.51 2.63
C GLU A 2 22.95 -31.37 1.59
N PHE A 3 23.16 -31.67 0.30
CA PHE A 3 22.97 -30.70 -0.79
C PHE A 3 21.56 -30.09 -0.81
N MET A 4 20.53 -30.93 -0.72
CA MET A 4 19.13 -30.47 -0.76
C MET A 4 18.81 -29.62 0.46
N THR A 5 19.27 -30.03 1.65
CA THR A 5 19.11 -29.23 2.87
C THR A 5 19.80 -27.87 2.73
N LEU A 6 21.05 -27.82 2.26
CA LEU A 6 21.78 -26.56 2.05
C LEU A 6 21.09 -25.66 1.02
N PHE A 7 20.68 -26.23 -0.11
CA PHE A 7 19.93 -25.51 -1.14
C PHE A 7 18.66 -24.88 -0.56
N PHE A 8 17.83 -25.66 0.12
CA PHE A 8 16.60 -25.15 0.74
C PHE A 8 16.87 -24.13 1.83
N ARG A 9 17.94 -24.31 2.61
CA ARG A 9 18.37 -23.36 3.63
C ARG A 9 18.71 -22.00 3.03
N TYR A 10 19.51 -21.98 1.97
CA TYR A 10 19.86 -20.74 1.27
C TYR A 10 18.68 -20.14 0.50
N PHE A 11 17.81 -20.98 -0.06
CA PHE A 11 16.57 -20.52 -0.68
C PHE A 11 15.69 -19.77 0.33
N LEU A 12 15.47 -20.33 1.52
CA LEU A 12 14.74 -19.64 2.60
C LEU A 12 15.48 -18.38 3.08
N PHE A 13 16.82 -18.41 3.18
CA PHE A 13 17.61 -17.22 3.49
C PHE A 13 17.29 -16.07 2.52
N PHE A 14 17.36 -16.29 1.20
CA PHE A 14 17.10 -15.23 0.23
C PHE A 14 15.65 -14.72 0.29
N LEU A 15 14.67 -15.61 0.54
CA LEU A 15 13.29 -15.21 0.73
C LEU A 15 13.09 -14.31 1.95
N PHE A 16 13.54 -14.76 3.12
CA PHE A 16 13.41 -13.99 4.37
C PHE A 16 14.23 -12.70 4.32
N PHE A 17 15.43 -12.73 3.74
CA PHE A 17 16.28 -11.55 3.55
C PHE A 17 15.62 -10.50 2.64
N SER A 18 15.00 -10.93 1.55
CA SER A 18 14.32 -10.00 0.64
C SER A 18 13.15 -9.29 1.30
N VAL A 19 12.33 -10.03 2.05
CA VAL A 19 11.21 -9.46 2.81
C VAL A 19 11.72 -8.52 3.90
N LEU A 20 12.77 -8.91 4.62
CA LEU A 20 13.43 -8.06 5.63
C LEU A 20 13.88 -6.75 5.00
N PHE A 21 14.61 -6.81 3.88
CA PHE A 21 15.13 -5.64 3.17
C PHE A 21 14.01 -4.69 2.72
N LYS A 22 12.88 -5.22 2.24
CA LYS A 22 11.73 -4.39 1.87
C LYS A 22 11.10 -3.73 3.11
N LYS A 23 10.87 -4.49 4.19
CA LYS A 23 10.28 -3.96 5.43
C LYS A 23 11.13 -2.88 6.09
N THR A 24 12.47 -3.01 6.06
CA THR A 24 13.37 -2.00 6.60
C THR A 24 13.40 -0.75 5.72
N LYS A 25 13.36 -0.89 4.39
CA LYS A 25 13.34 0.25 3.46
C LYS A 25 12.01 1.02 3.51
N SER A 26 10.88 0.33 3.62
CA SER A 26 9.54 0.92 3.63
C SER A 26 8.82 0.65 4.94
N PHE A 27 9.44 1.02 6.07
CA PHE A 27 8.89 0.76 7.40
C PHE A 27 7.50 1.38 7.62
N HIS A 28 7.25 2.56 7.04
CA HIS A 28 5.93 3.21 7.12
C HIS A 28 4.82 2.34 6.51
N SER A 29 5.03 1.83 5.29
CA SER A 29 4.08 0.93 4.61
C SER A 29 3.87 -0.38 5.38
N HIS A 30 4.92 -0.86 6.07
CA HIS A 30 4.80 -2.02 6.95
C HIS A 30 3.89 -1.75 8.16
N LEU A 31 4.00 -0.56 8.80
CA LEU A 31 3.11 -0.15 9.88
C LEU A 31 1.65 -0.06 9.41
N GLU A 32 1.40 0.53 8.24
CA GLU A 32 0.07 0.59 7.63
C GLU A 32 -0.51 -0.80 7.37
N THR A 33 0.33 -1.73 6.91
CA THR A 33 -0.07 -3.13 6.72
C THR A 33 -0.51 -3.73 8.05
N ILE A 34 0.26 -3.59 9.13
CA ILE A 34 -0.10 -4.12 10.45
C ILE A 34 -1.40 -3.48 10.96
N LYS A 35 -1.56 -2.16 10.83
CA LYS A 35 -2.79 -1.44 11.19
C LYS A 35 -4.01 -1.98 10.43
N SER A 36 -3.84 -2.29 9.14
CA SER A 36 -4.93 -2.79 8.28
C SER A 36 -5.47 -4.16 8.70
N TYR A 37 -4.76 -4.90 9.56
CA TYR A 37 -5.27 -6.15 10.12
C TYR A 37 -6.31 -5.92 11.22
N ALA A 38 -6.36 -4.73 11.85
CA ALA A 38 -7.33 -4.39 12.91
C ALA A 38 -7.39 -5.38 14.10
N ILE A 39 -6.43 -6.30 14.23
CA ILE A 39 -6.33 -7.28 15.33
C ILE A 39 -5.65 -6.64 16.56
N ILE A 40 -4.82 -5.63 16.35
CA ILE A 40 -3.91 -5.08 17.35
C ILE A 40 -4.30 -3.63 17.63
N ASN A 41 -4.31 -3.24 18.91
CA ASN A 41 -4.53 -1.85 19.33
C ASN A 41 -3.39 -0.94 18.81
N GLU A 42 -3.70 0.31 18.44
CA GLU A 42 -2.78 1.23 17.79
C GLU A 42 -1.46 1.43 18.54
N GLY A 43 -1.49 1.43 19.87
CA GLY A 43 -0.28 1.55 20.71
C GLY A 43 0.72 0.39 20.58
N PHE A 44 0.26 -0.79 20.15
CA PHE A 44 1.12 -1.98 19.99
C PHE A 44 1.61 -2.21 18.56
N VAL A 45 1.15 -1.42 17.59
CA VAL A 45 1.53 -1.59 16.18
C VAL A 45 3.03 -1.43 15.99
N TYR A 46 3.60 -0.34 16.54
CA TYR A 46 5.03 -0.04 16.42
C TYR A 46 5.94 -1.09 17.09
N PRO A 47 5.74 -1.47 18.37
CA PRO A 47 6.59 -2.49 18.99
C PRO A 47 6.47 -3.85 18.30
N ILE A 48 5.28 -4.24 17.82
CA ILE A 48 5.11 -5.49 17.08
C ILE A 48 5.86 -5.45 15.75
N ALA A 49 5.81 -4.34 15.01
CA ALA A 49 6.59 -4.17 13.78
C ALA A 49 8.10 -4.33 14.01
N ILE A 50 8.62 -3.76 15.10
CA ILE A 50 10.04 -3.90 15.47
C ILE A 50 10.37 -5.36 15.83
N ILE A 51 9.56 -5.98 16.68
CA ILE A 51 9.76 -7.39 17.08
C ILE A 51 9.78 -8.29 15.85
N GLU A 52 8.86 -8.06 14.91
CA GLU A 52 8.78 -8.81 13.67
C GLU A 52 10.06 -8.69 12.82
N ILE A 53 10.60 -7.47 12.67
CA ILE A 53 11.87 -7.22 11.97
C ILE A 53 13.05 -7.90 12.68
N ILE A 54 13.11 -7.83 14.01
CA ILE A 54 14.18 -8.47 14.81
C ILE A 54 14.11 -9.99 14.65
N LEU A 55 12.92 -10.59 14.78
CA LEU A 55 12.72 -12.03 14.57
C LEU A 55 13.13 -12.43 13.16
N GLN A 56 12.76 -11.64 12.16
CA GLN A 56 13.08 -11.92 10.78
C GLN A 56 14.58 -11.80 10.48
N LEU A 57 15.26 -10.83 11.08
CA LEU A 57 16.72 -10.70 11.03
C LEU A 57 17.40 -11.93 11.65
N TYR A 58 16.94 -12.37 12.81
CA TYR A 58 17.45 -13.57 13.47
C TYR A 58 17.28 -14.82 12.60
N ILE A 59 16.08 -15.06 12.07
CA ILE A 59 15.78 -16.17 11.16
C ILE A 59 16.73 -16.14 9.94
N THR A 60 16.91 -14.96 9.35
CA THR A 60 17.77 -14.76 8.18
C THR A 60 19.23 -15.10 8.49
N ALA A 61 19.75 -14.60 9.63
CA ALA A 61 21.11 -14.89 10.08
C ALA A 61 21.30 -16.39 10.37
N SER A 62 20.34 -17.04 11.02
CA SER A 62 20.35 -18.48 11.30
C SER A 62 20.41 -19.31 10.03
N PHE A 63 19.66 -18.96 8.98
CA PHE A 63 19.71 -19.69 7.71
C PHE A 63 21.00 -19.47 6.92
N LEU A 64 21.58 -18.26 6.97
CA LEU A 64 22.83 -17.95 6.27
C LEU A 64 24.03 -18.65 6.90
N LEU A 65 24.21 -18.44 8.21
CA LEU A 65 25.40 -18.82 8.97
C LEU A 65 25.25 -20.20 9.63
N GLY A 66 24.02 -20.70 9.76
CA GLY A 66 23.75 -21.91 10.53
C GLY A 66 23.95 -21.72 12.03
N ILE A 67 23.82 -20.50 12.55
CA ILE A 67 23.85 -20.19 14.00
C ILE A 67 22.46 -20.42 14.57
N HIS A 68 22.36 -21.19 15.66
CA HIS A 68 21.09 -21.55 16.30
C HIS A 68 20.05 -22.03 15.28
N LEU A 69 20.48 -22.88 14.35
CA LEU A 69 19.69 -23.22 13.16
C LEU A 69 18.32 -23.82 13.53
N LYS A 70 18.27 -24.67 14.57
CA LYS A 70 17.01 -25.27 15.03
C LYS A 70 16.03 -24.22 15.54
N GLN A 71 16.50 -23.25 16.34
CA GLN A 71 15.69 -22.15 16.85
C GLN A 71 15.20 -21.25 15.72
N GLY A 72 16.09 -20.91 14.78
CA GLY A 72 15.74 -20.13 13.59
C GLY A 72 14.66 -20.80 12.73
N ILE A 73 14.73 -22.13 12.55
CA ILE A 73 13.69 -22.89 11.82
C ILE A 73 12.36 -22.87 12.57
N ILE A 74 12.35 -23.08 13.89
CA ILE A 74 11.13 -23.03 14.70
C ILE A 74 10.47 -21.65 14.60
N LEU A 75 11.25 -20.57 14.72
CA LEU A 75 10.75 -19.20 14.58
C LEU A 75 10.22 -18.93 13.16
N ALA A 76 10.89 -19.43 12.12
CA ALA A 76 10.40 -19.32 10.75
C ALA A 76 9.05 -20.04 10.56
N MET A 77 8.91 -21.26 11.09
CA MET A 77 7.66 -22.01 11.05
C MET A 77 6.55 -21.30 11.82
N SER A 78 6.83 -20.77 13.01
CA SER A 78 5.83 -20.02 13.79
C SER A 78 5.38 -18.77 13.06
N LEU A 79 6.32 -18.01 12.48
CA LEU A 79 6.03 -16.79 11.74
C LEU A 79 5.17 -17.09 10.50
N LEU A 80 5.56 -18.10 9.70
CA LEU A 80 4.79 -18.55 8.53
C LEU A 80 3.38 -19.01 8.92
N THR A 81 3.24 -19.71 10.05
CA THR A 81 1.93 -20.18 10.55
C THR A 81 1.05 -19.00 10.95
N ILE A 82 1.58 -18.05 11.73
CA ILE A 82 0.85 -16.84 12.16
C ILE A 82 0.35 -16.06 10.94
N TYR A 83 1.20 -15.83 9.93
CA TYR A 83 0.78 -15.15 8.71
C TYR A 83 -0.26 -15.93 7.93
N THR A 84 -0.11 -17.25 7.84
CA THR A 84 -1.06 -18.10 7.10
C THR A 84 -2.43 -18.08 7.75
N ILE A 85 -2.48 -18.16 9.09
CA ILE A 85 -3.73 -18.02 9.86
C ILE A 85 -4.33 -16.62 9.65
N GLY A 86 -3.52 -15.57 9.73
CA GLY A 86 -4.00 -14.19 9.51
C GLY A 86 -4.60 -13.98 8.11
N ILE A 87 -3.95 -14.51 7.07
CA ILE A 87 -4.47 -14.48 5.69
C ILE A 87 -5.75 -15.32 5.58
N PHE A 88 -5.78 -16.52 6.17
CA PHE A 88 -6.92 -17.42 6.12
C PHE A 88 -8.17 -16.81 6.78
N ILE A 89 -8.04 -16.29 8.01
CA ILE A 89 -9.13 -15.60 8.71
C ILE A 89 -9.64 -14.44 7.85
N LYS A 90 -8.73 -13.64 7.29
CA LYS A 90 -9.12 -12.46 6.50
C LYS A 90 -9.85 -12.83 5.20
N LEU A 91 -9.43 -13.90 4.52
CA LEU A 91 -10.12 -14.43 3.34
C LEU A 91 -11.52 -14.98 3.67
N GLN A 92 -11.71 -15.53 4.87
CA GLN A 92 -13.02 -16.05 5.29
C GLN A 92 -14.02 -14.95 5.62
N TYR A 93 -13.56 -13.81 6.14
CA TYR A 93 -14.42 -12.72 6.61
C TYR A 93 -14.68 -11.59 5.60
N SER A 94 -13.89 -11.41 4.54
CA SER A 94 -14.08 -10.28 3.62
C SER A 94 -13.72 -10.56 2.15
N LYS A 95 -14.52 -10.02 1.23
CA LYS A 95 -14.27 -9.94 -0.22
C LYS A 95 -13.47 -8.68 -0.63
N ASN A 96 -12.84 -7.97 0.31
CA ASN A 96 -12.16 -6.72 0.00
C ASN A 96 -10.71 -6.94 -0.46
N ASN A 97 -10.32 -6.22 -1.52
CA ASN A 97 -9.00 -6.22 -2.15
C ASN A 97 -7.92 -5.60 -1.24
N ILE A 98 -7.54 -6.28 -0.17
CA ILE A 98 -6.43 -5.84 0.68
C ILE A 98 -5.14 -6.46 0.13
N LEU A 99 -4.10 -5.63 0.00
CA LEU A 99 -2.78 -6.04 -0.46
C LEU A 99 -2.05 -6.82 0.63
N CYS A 100 -1.39 -7.91 0.25
CA CYS A 100 -0.56 -8.68 1.16
C CYS A 100 0.76 -7.94 1.41
N GLY A 101 1.00 -7.42 2.62
CA GLY A 101 2.25 -6.76 2.99
C GLY A 101 3.44 -7.70 3.23
N CYS A 102 3.40 -8.94 2.72
CA CYS A 102 4.54 -9.86 2.78
C CYS A 102 5.71 -9.40 1.89
N GLY A 103 5.44 -8.73 0.76
CA GLY A 103 6.47 -8.07 -0.06
C GLY A 103 7.69 -8.93 -0.48
N GLY A 104 8.80 -8.25 -0.82
CA GLY A 104 10.06 -8.84 -1.27
C GLY A 104 10.05 -9.34 -2.73
N ILE A 105 10.89 -10.33 -3.01
CA ILE A 105 10.99 -11.11 -4.26
C ILE A 105 9.63 -11.72 -4.67
N LEU A 106 8.71 -11.83 -3.72
CA LEU A 106 7.41 -12.48 -3.85
C LEU A 106 6.25 -11.52 -4.19
N GLY A 107 6.53 -10.22 -4.39
CA GLY A 107 5.55 -9.23 -4.86
C GLY A 107 4.50 -8.80 -3.81
N ASN A 108 3.70 -7.80 -4.17
CA ASN A 108 2.54 -7.31 -3.42
C ASN A 108 1.25 -7.72 -4.16
N HIS A 109 0.89 -9.00 -4.10
CA HIS A 109 -0.33 -9.48 -4.74
C HIS A 109 -1.58 -9.21 -3.88
N PRO A 110 -2.76 -9.01 -4.51
CA PRO A 110 -4.03 -9.04 -3.78
C PRO A 110 -4.17 -10.36 -3.03
N LEU A 111 -4.80 -10.30 -1.84
CA LEU A 111 -5.01 -11.48 -1.02
C LEU A 111 -5.68 -12.59 -1.84
N SER A 112 -4.96 -13.70 -2.05
CA SER A 112 -5.42 -14.84 -2.82
C SER A 112 -5.04 -16.14 -2.13
N TRP A 113 -5.80 -17.21 -2.41
CA TRP A 113 -5.50 -18.56 -1.92
C TRP A 113 -4.10 -19.06 -2.31
N LYS A 114 -3.49 -18.48 -3.36
CA LYS A 114 -2.10 -18.77 -3.75
C LYS A 114 -1.11 -18.44 -2.64
N LEU A 115 -1.36 -17.41 -1.82
CA LEU A 115 -0.51 -17.03 -0.69
C LEU A 115 -0.48 -18.12 0.39
N ILE A 116 -1.63 -18.74 0.67
CA ILE A 116 -1.73 -19.83 1.65
C ILE A 116 -0.94 -21.04 1.16
N ILE A 117 -1.13 -21.46 -0.09
CA ILE A 117 -0.41 -22.60 -0.68
C ILE A 117 1.10 -22.35 -0.64
N ARG A 118 1.53 -21.14 -1.02
CA ARG A 118 2.94 -20.75 -0.96
C ARG A 118 3.51 -20.87 0.45
N ASN A 119 2.83 -20.31 1.45
CA ASN A 119 3.32 -20.39 2.84
C ASN A 119 3.33 -21.82 3.38
N LEU A 120 2.36 -22.65 3.00
CA LEU A 120 2.35 -24.08 3.35
C LEU A 120 3.54 -24.82 2.72
N LEU A 121 3.89 -24.53 1.46
CA LEU A 121 5.08 -25.08 0.83
C LEU A 121 6.38 -24.66 1.55
N LEU A 122 6.50 -23.37 1.92
CA LEU A 122 7.64 -22.89 2.69
C LEU A 122 7.73 -23.52 4.09
N LEU A 123 6.58 -23.79 4.71
CA LEU A 123 6.50 -24.51 5.98
C LEU A 123 6.95 -25.97 5.84
N LEU A 124 6.55 -26.67 4.77
CA LEU A 124 7.04 -28.03 4.46
C LEU A 124 8.55 -28.06 4.22
N ILE A 125 9.10 -27.07 3.50
CA ILE A 125 10.55 -26.94 3.31
C ILE A 125 11.25 -26.72 4.65
N SER A 126 10.67 -25.91 5.54
CA SER A 126 11.22 -25.66 6.87
C SER A 126 11.22 -26.94 7.73
N ILE A 127 10.14 -27.72 7.70
CA ILE A 127 10.06 -29.04 8.34
C ILE A 127 11.11 -30.00 7.76
N PHE A 128 11.30 -30.01 6.44
CA PHE A 128 12.31 -30.85 5.80
C PHE A 128 13.72 -30.53 6.32
N ILE A 129 14.08 -29.24 6.41
CA ILE A 129 15.39 -28.81 6.96
C ILE A 129 15.51 -29.22 8.44
N TYR A 130 14.42 -29.13 9.22
CA TYR A 130 14.41 -29.52 10.62
C TYR A 130 14.68 -31.02 10.81
N LEU A 131 14.03 -31.86 10.00
CA LEU A 131 14.16 -33.32 10.08
C LEU A 131 15.49 -33.84 9.53
N TYR A 132 16.07 -33.14 8.54
CA TYR A 132 17.32 -33.53 7.88
C TYR A 132 18.39 -32.44 8.00
N PRO A 133 18.90 -32.15 9.22
CA PRO A 133 19.89 -31.11 9.43
C PRO A 133 21.21 -31.41 8.72
N SER A 134 21.83 -30.37 8.18
CA SER A 134 23.14 -30.42 7.54
C SER A 134 24.21 -29.89 8.49
N ASN A 135 25.33 -30.61 8.60
CA ASN A 135 26.52 -30.16 9.33
C ASN A 135 27.41 -29.23 8.49
N LEU A 136 27.20 -29.18 7.17
CA LEU A 136 27.92 -28.27 6.28
C LEU A 136 27.49 -26.82 6.55
N MET A 137 28.47 -25.92 6.61
CA MET A 137 28.28 -24.49 6.87
C MET A 137 27.33 -24.24 8.05
N ASN A 138 27.59 -24.90 9.18
CA ASN A 138 26.83 -24.77 10.41
C ASN A 138 27.78 -24.24 11.51
N LEU A 139 27.59 -22.98 11.91
CA LEU A 139 28.48 -22.36 12.90
C LEU A 139 28.36 -23.01 14.28
N ASP A 140 27.18 -23.51 14.66
CA ASP A 140 27.00 -24.24 15.92
C ASP A 140 27.90 -25.49 15.94
N TRP A 141 28.02 -26.19 14.81
CA TRP A 141 28.90 -27.35 14.70
C TRP A 141 30.38 -26.96 14.81
N TYR A 142 30.79 -25.86 14.17
CA TYR A 142 32.14 -25.34 14.27
C TYR A 142 32.50 -24.93 15.71
N ILE A 143 31.61 -24.24 16.41
CA ILE A 143 31.86 -23.79 17.78
C ILE A 143 32.02 -24.99 18.73
N ASN A 144 31.21 -26.03 18.56
CA ASN A 144 31.21 -27.18 19.46
C ASN A 144 32.32 -28.20 19.15
N PHE A 145 32.74 -28.35 17.89
CA PHE A 145 33.65 -29.41 17.45
C PHE A 145 34.94 -28.91 16.77
N GLY A 146 35.08 -27.61 16.52
CA GLY A 146 36.27 -26.99 15.93
C GLY A 146 36.50 -27.28 14.44
N GLU A 147 35.72 -28.16 13.82
CA GLU A 147 35.90 -28.54 12.42
C GLU A 147 34.97 -27.76 11.48
N PHE A 148 35.55 -26.90 10.63
CA PHE A 148 34.80 -26.23 9.59
C PHE A 148 34.75 -27.07 8.31
N LYS A 149 33.63 -27.76 8.06
CA LYS A 149 33.42 -28.56 6.85
C LYS A 149 32.93 -27.67 5.71
N PHE A 150 33.85 -26.98 5.05
CA PHE A 150 33.59 -26.27 3.80
C PHE A 150 33.87 -27.17 2.60
N LYS A 151 32.89 -27.30 1.71
CA LYS A 151 33.01 -28.08 0.47
C LYS A 151 32.51 -27.21 -0.68
N ALA A 152 33.02 -27.45 -1.89
CA ALA A 152 32.56 -26.76 -3.11
C ALA A 152 31.02 -26.81 -3.27
N ILE A 153 30.39 -27.88 -2.78
CA ILE A 153 28.94 -28.05 -2.76
C ILE A 153 28.18 -26.92 -2.04
N VAL A 154 28.80 -26.26 -1.05
CA VAL A 154 28.21 -25.11 -0.34
C VAL A 154 28.06 -23.92 -1.29
N VAL A 155 29.12 -23.61 -2.04
CA VAL A 155 29.14 -22.51 -3.02
C VAL A 155 28.10 -22.76 -4.11
N TRP A 156 28.08 -23.98 -4.66
CA TRP A 156 27.10 -24.34 -5.69
C TRP A 156 25.66 -24.26 -5.19
N SER A 157 25.39 -24.70 -3.95
CA SER A 157 24.06 -24.61 -3.34
C SER A 157 23.61 -23.15 -3.17
N PHE A 158 24.52 -22.27 -2.74
CA PHE A 158 24.25 -20.85 -2.56
C PHE A 158 23.97 -20.15 -3.90
N LEU A 159 24.82 -20.36 -4.91
CA LEU A 159 24.64 -19.79 -6.25
C LEU A 159 23.33 -20.26 -6.90
N LEU A 160 23.01 -21.56 -6.78
CA LEU A 160 21.77 -22.12 -7.30
C LEU A 160 20.56 -21.49 -6.61
N ALA A 161 20.57 -21.39 -5.27
CA ALA A 161 19.49 -20.76 -4.52
C ALA A 161 19.31 -19.27 -4.89
N PHE A 162 20.42 -18.55 -5.06
CA PHE A 162 20.41 -17.15 -5.49
C PHE A 162 19.79 -16.97 -6.87
N PHE A 163 20.19 -17.80 -7.83
CA PHE A 163 19.68 -17.76 -9.20
C PHE A 163 18.17 -18.06 -9.24
N VAL A 164 17.71 -19.08 -8.49
CA VAL A 164 16.29 -19.39 -8.35
C VAL A 164 15.53 -18.22 -7.73
N ALA A 165 16.08 -17.57 -6.69
CA ALA A 165 15.46 -16.41 -6.06
C ALA A 165 15.34 -15.22 -7.03
N ILE A 166 16.35 -14.96 -7.87
CA ILE A 166 16.29 -13.94 -8.92
C ILE A 166 15.21 -14.28 -9.95
N ILE A 167 15.16 -15.52 -10.43
CA ILE A 167 14.15 -15.94 -11.40
C ILE A 167 12.75 -15.72 -10.85
N LEU A 168 12.50 -16.12 -9.60
CA LEU A 168 11.21 -15.87 -8.94
C LEU A 168 10.92 -14.38 -8.85
N SER A 169 11.92 -13.56 -8.54
CA SER A 169 11.78 -12.10 -8.49
C SER A 169 11.35 -11.52 -9.83
N ILE A 170 11.97 -11.98 -10.91
CA ILE A 170 11.66 -11.53 -12.27
C ILE A 170 10.26 -11.97 -12.66
N ILE A 171 9.91 -13.24 -12.43
CA ILE A 171 8.57 -13.77 -12.74
C ILE A 171 7.49 -12.97 -12.01
N ASN A 172 7.68 -12.71 -10.72
CA ASN A 172 6.70 -11.98 -9.92
C ASN A 172 6.57 -10.51 -10.39
N ASN A 173 7.68 -9.84 -10.68
CA ASN A 173 7.66 -8.48 -11.24
C ASN A 173 6.94 -8.42 -12.60
N VAL A 174 7.13 -9.42 -13.46
CA VAL A 174 6.43 -9.48 -14.76
C VAL A 174 4.93 -9.67 -14.55
N THR A 175 4.52 -10.49 -13.57
CA THR A 175 3.09 -10.71 -13.30
C THR A 175 2.38 -9.51 -12.66
N GLU A 176 3.11 -8.60 -11.98
CA GLU A 176 2.53 -7.35 -11.48
C GLU A 176 2.18 -6.37 -12.61
N HIS A 177 2.88 -6.45 -13.75
CA HIS A 177 2.67 -5.56 -14.89
C HIS A 177 1.68 -6.08 -15.93
N THR A 178 1.17 -7.30 -15.82
CA THR A 178 0.00 -7.69 -16.59
C THR A 178 -1.22 -7.11 -15.89
N PRO A 179 -1.81 -5.98 -16.38
CA PRO A 179 -3.09 -5.55 -15.85
C PRO A 179 -4.02 -6.74 -16.03
N THR A 180 -4.54 -7.26 -14.92
CA THR A 180 -5.66 -8.19 -14.99
C THR A 180 -6.79 -7.40 -15.63
N GLU A 181 -6.88 -7.50 -16.96
CA GLU A 181 -8.06 -7.20 -17.77
C GLU A 181 -9.17 -8.18 -17.36
N THR A 182 -9.59 -8.13 -16.09
CA THR A 182 -10.81 -8.76 -15.65
C THR A 182 -11.92 -7.73 -15.82
N ASN A 183 -12.44 -7.68 -17.05
CA ASN A 183 -13.86 -7.51 -17.34
C ASN A 183 -14.60 -6.26 -16.79
N GLU A 184 -13.98 -5.08 -16.76
CA GLU A 184 -14.74 -3.81 -16.64
C GLU A 184 -14.71 -2.93 -17.90
N ASN A 185 -14.03 -3.34 -18.97
CA ASN A 185 -14.10 -2.63 -20.25
C ASN A 185 -15.04 -3.32 -21.24
N LYS A 186 -16.35 -3.11 -21.04
CA LYS A 186 -17.30 -2.92 -22.15
C LYS A 186 -17.50 -1.42 -22.47
N TYR A 187 -16.59 -0.55 -22.06
CA TYR A 187 -16.58 0.85 -22.49
C TYR A 187 -15.15 1.26 -22.83
N GLY A 188 -14.96 1.54 -24.12
CA GLY A 188 -13.66 1.78 -24.71
C GLY A 188 -12.97 3.05 -24.25
N TYR A 189 -11.68 3.07 -24.55
CA TYR A 189 -10.81 4.23 -24.64
C TYR A 189 -11.46 5.36 -25.45
N ILE A 190 -12.14 6.30 -24.78
CA ILE A 190 -12.34 7.68 -25.24
C ILE A 190 -12.42 8.59 -24.02
N GLY A 191 -11.39 9.41 -23.79
CA GLY A 191 -11.40 10.60 -22.92
C GLY A 191 -11.29 10.33 -21.42
N LYS A 192 -10.24 10.89 -20.79
CA LYS A 192 -10.05 10.93 -19.33
C LYS A 192 -11.34 11.34 -18.62
N LYS A 193 -12.00 10.37 -17.99
CA LYS A 193 -13.29 10.51 -17.30
C LYS A 193 -12.98 10.79 -15.83
N ILE A 194 -13.13 12.04 -15.41
CA ILE A 194 -13.15 12.39 -13.99
C ILE A 194 -14.42 11.73 -13.42
N ILE A 195 -14.24 10.67 -12.64
CA ILE A 195 -15.30 10.04 -11.88
C ILE A 195 -15.36 10.79 -10.55
N LEU A 196 -16.36 11.66 -10.42
CA LEU A 196 -16.69 12.26 -9.14
C LEU A 196 -17.50 11.23 -8.36
N GLU A 197 -16.90 10.62 -7.35
CA GLU A 197 -17.62 9.75 -6.42
C GLU A 197 -18.29 10.60 -5.33
N SER A 198 -19.61 10.55 -5.30
CA SER A 198 -20.40 11.09 -4.20
C SER A 198 -20.30 10.16 -2.99
N LEU A 199 -19.72 10.66 -1.89
CA LEU A 199 -19.55 9.97 -0.59
C LEU A 199 -20.84 9.38 0.01
N LYS A 200 -22.03 9.71 -0.52
CA LYS A 200 -23.32 9.22 -0.02
C LYS A 200 -24.08 8.30 -0.97
N SER A 201 -23.69 8.16 -2.25
CA SER A 201 -24.54 7.42 -3.21
C SER A 201 -23.86 6.39 -4.09
N ASN A 202 -22.55 6.17 -3.99
CA ASN A 202 -21.81 5.21 -4.84
C ASN A 202 -22.12 5.36 -6.34
N ARG A 203 -22.50 6.58 -6.77
CA ARG A 203 -22.74 6.94 -8.16
C ARG A 203 -21.56 7.74 -8.67
N SER A 204 -20.94 7.24 -9.73
CA SER A 204 -19.96 7.98 -10.53
C SER A 204 -20.70 9.03 -11.38
N TRP A 205 -20.42 10.31 -11.17
CA TRP A 205 -20.95 11.36 -12.05
C TRP A 205 -20.06 11.50 -13.28
N ARG A 206 -20.66 11.65 -14.46
CA ARG A 206 -19.96 11.95 -15.72
C ARG A 206 -20.03 13.45 -15.99
N TYR A 207 -19.11 13.98 -16.79
CA TYR A 207 -19.13 15.39 -17.22
C TYR A 207 -20.48 15.79 -17.85
N ASN A 208 -21.09 14.91 -18.65
CA ASN A 208 -22.41 15.16 -19.24
C ASN A 208 -23.55 15.21 -18.20
N ASP A 209 -23.35 14.70 -16.98
CA ASP A 209 -24.32 14.83 -15.89
C ASP A 209 -24.25 16.22 -15.24
N ILE A 210 -23.19 17.00 -15.52
CA ILE A 210 -23.03 18.39 -15.05
C ILE A 210 -23.92 19.34 -15.86
N ASP A 211 -24.20 19.03 -17.14
CA ASP A 211 -25.15 19.81 -17.95
C ASP A 211 -26.59 19.78 -17.38
N LEU A 212 -26.95 18.72 -16.64
CA LEU A 212 -28.22 18.63 -15.90
C LEU A 212 -28.28 19.56 -14.68
N LEU A 213 -27.15 20.14 -14.27
CA LEU A 213 -27.04 21.09 -13.17
C LEU A 213 -27.03 22.55 -13.63
N ASN A 214 -27.27 22.84 -14.92
CA ASN A 214 -27.20 24.18 -15.51
C ASN A 214 -28.08 25.27 -14.85
N ASN A 215 -28.96 24.92 -13.90
CA ASN A 215 -29.76 25.86 -13.10
C ASN A 215 -29.61 25.70 -11.58
N LYS A 216 -28.66 24.87 -11.11
CA LYS A 216 -28.40 24.66 -9.68
C LYS A 216 -27.06 25.26 -9.31
N LYS A 217 -27.04 25.95 -8.17
CA LYS A 217 -25.82 26.47 -7.55
C LYS A 217 -24.95 25.28 -7.12
N ILE A 218 -23.76 25.11 -7.70
CA ILE A 218 -22.81 24.05 -7.33
C ILE A 218 -21.64 24.71 -6.62
N ILE A 219 -21.14 24.08 -5.55
CA ILE A 219 -19.88 24.43 -4.93
C ILE A 219 -18.83 23.42 -5.39
N ILE A 220 -17.76 23.87 -6.06
CA ILE A 220 -16.62 23.03 -6.40
C ILE A 220 -15.48 23.35 -5.43
N LEU A 221 -14.98 22.35 -4.71
CA LEU A 221 -13.87 22.46 -3.77
C LEU A 221 -12.66 21.74 -4.33
N LEU A 222 -11.54 22.43 -4.50
CA LEU A 222 -10.24 21.80 -4.78
C LEU A 222 -9.48 21.62 -3.48
N LEU A 223 -9.16 20.38 -3.14
CA LEU A 223 -8.53 20.02 -1.87
C LEU A 223 -7.27 19.20 -2.11
N LYS A 224 -6.25 19.40 -1.26
CA LYS A 224 -5.04 18.58 -1.31
C LYS A 224 -5.28 17.22 -0.65
N SER A 225 -4.80 16.13 -1.25
CA SER A 225 -5.01 14.74 -0.76
C SER A 225 -4.61 14.54 0.72
N ASP A 226 -3.55 15.20 1.15
CA ASP A 226 -2.93 14.95 2.47
C ASP A 226 -3.39 15.93 3.56
N CYS A 227 -4.49 16.64 3.33
CA CYS A 227 -4.95 17.72 4.20
C CYS A 227 -6.06 17.26 5.16
N ASN A 228 -5.72 17.02 6.43
CA ASN A 228 -6.71 16.67 7.46
C ASN A 228 -7.80 17.74 7.65
N ALA A 229 -7.43 19.03 7.56
CA ALA A 229 -8.40 20.13 7.62
C ALA A 229 -9.40 20.10 6.46
N CYS A 230 -8.94 19.66 5.28
CA CYS A 230 -9.76 19.54 4.08
C CYS A 230 -10.81 18.42 4.24
N ARG A 231 -10.45 17.33 4.93
CA ARG A 231 -11.41 16.27 5.28
C ARG A 231 -12.51 16.79 6.20
N THR A 232 -12.15 17.52 7.24
CA THR A 232 -13.12 18.15 8.17
C THR A 232 -14.02 19.15 7.45
N LEU A 233 -13.49 19.92 6.50
CA LEU A 233 -14.27 20.86 5.69
C LEU A 233 -15.30 20.15 4.81
N VAL A 234 -14.91 19.06 4.12
CA VAL A 234 -15.83 18.24 3.31
C VAL A 234 -16.94 17.66 4.19
N GLU A 235 -16.60 17.19 5.39
CA GLU A 235 -17.59 16.67 6.34
C GLU A 235 -18.55 17.78 6.79
N GLN A 236 -18.05 18.94 7.23
CA GLN A 236 -18.89 20.07 7.66
C GLN A 236 -19.88 20.51 6.57
N ILE A 237 -19.42 20.63 5.33
CA ILE A 237 -20.26 21.00 4.19
C ILE A 237 -21.26 19.88 3.85
N SER A 238 -20.86 18.61 3.95
CA SER A 238 -21.71 17.44 3.67
C SER A 238 -22.77 17.16 4.74
N PHE A 239 -22.56 17.64 5.97
CA PHE A 239 -23.42 17.40 7.13
C PHE A 239 -24.23 18.63 7.58
N GLY A 240 -24.11 19.77 6.89
CA GLY A 240 -24.92 20.97 7.12
C GLY A 240 -26.45 20.76 6.98
N ASN A 241 -27.19 21.78 7.45
CA ASN A 241 -28.65 21.81 7.63
C ASN A 241 -29.38 21.32 6.36
N PRO A 242 -30.27 20.28 6.44
CA PRO A 242 -30.81 19.60 5.26
C PRO A 242 -31.64 20.45 4.29
N MET A 243 -32.13 21.64 4.70
CA MET A 243 -32.92 22.53 3.85
C MET A 243 -32.10 23.38 2.86
N GLU A 244 -30.76 23.45 3.01
CA GLU A 244 -29.88 24.31 2.20
C GLU A 244 -28.80 23.54 1.43
N ARG A 245 -28.97 22.23 1.23
CA ARG A 245 -27.94 21.38 0.62
C ARG A 245 -27.72 21.73 -0.85
N LEU A 246 -26.73 22.58 -1.09
CA LEU A 246 -26.13 22.80 -2.38
C LEU A 246 -25.36 21.54 -2.81
N PRO A 247 -25.48 21.08 -4.07
CA PRO A 247 -24.61 20.03 -4.59
C PRO A 247 -23.15 20.51 -4.51
N CYS A 248 -22.34 19.77 -3.75
CA CYS A 248 -20.92 20.03 -3.59
C CYS A 248 -20.11 18.96 -4.33
N ILE A 249 -19.13 19.40 -5.10
CA ILE A 249 -18.19 18.55 -5.82
C ILE A 249 -16.80 18.84 -5.25
N ALA A 250 -16.24 17.89 -4.51
CA ALA A 250 -14.85 17.99 -4.07
C ALA A 250 -13.95 17.28 -5.08
N ILE A 251 -12.97 17.99 -5.62
CA ILE A 251 -11.89 17.47 -6.45
C ILE A 251 -10.64 17.44 -5.58
N ILE A 252 -10.12 16.25 -5.33
CA ILE A 252 -8.92 16.06 -4.52
C ILE A 252 -7.74 15.97 -5.47
N ASP A 253 -6.80 16.90 -5.35
CA ASP A 253 -5.55 16.92 -6.12
C ASP A 253 -4.45 16.19 -5.32
N GLU A 254 -3.83 15.20 -5.95
CA GLU A 254 -2.71 14.41 -5.40
C GLU A 254 -1.34 15.09 -5.62
N GLY A 255 -1.31 16.29 -6.21
CA GLY A 255 -0.12 17.16 -6.17
C GLY A 255 0.79 17.11 -7.40
N ASP A 256 0.27 16.70 -8.56
CA ASP A 256 1.01 16.80 -9.82
C ASP A 256 0.73 18.15 -10.51
N ASP A 257 1.78 18.86 -10.96
CA ASP A 257 1.67 20.13 -11.71
C ASP A 257 0.77 20.03 -12.97
N TYR A 258 0.52 18.80 -13.45
CA TYR A 258 -0.40 18.50 -14.54
C TYR A 258 -1.87 18.74 -14.19
N THR A 259 -2.27 18.57 -12.92
CA THR A 259 -3.67 18.74 -12.48
C THR A 259 -4.09 20.21 -12.56
N LEU A 260 -3.19 21.12 -12.19
CA LEU A 260 -3.38 22.58 -12.30
C LEU A 260 -3.54 23.04 -13.76
N SER A 261 -2.66 22.60 -14.66
CA SER A 261 -2.76 22.93 -16.09
C SER A 261 -4.07 22.41 -16.72
N TYR A 262 -4.53 21.23 -16.30
CA TYR A 262 -5.81 20.68 -16.74
C TYR A 262 -7.00 21.46 -16.16
N PHE A 263 -6.90 21.89 -14.90
CA PHE A 263 -7.94 22.70 -14.25
C PHE A 263 -8.10 24.06 -14.93
N ASP A 264 -6.99 24.72 -15.29
CA ASP A 264 -7.01 25.95 -16.10
C ASP A 264 -7.71 25.74 -17.45
N SER A 265 -7.47 24.60 -18.10
CA SER A 265 -8.16 24.25 -19.35
C SER A 265 -9.65 24.02 -19.13
N LEU A 266 -10.03 23.40 -18.01
CA LEU A 266 -11.42 23.17 -17.63
C LEU A 266 -12.17 24.50 -17.37
N LEU A 267 -11.56 25.42 -16.62
CA LEU A 267 -12.14 26.74 -16.32
C LEU A 267 -12.37 27.57 -17.58
N LYS A 268 -11.37 27.61 -18.49
CA LYS A 268 -11.50 28.28 -19.80
C LYS A 268 -12.66 27.70 -20.61
N LYS A 269 -12.87 26.39 -20.54
CA LYS A 269 -13.90 25.69 -21.32
C LYS A 269 -15.31 25.94 -20.80
N ILE A 270 -15.46 26.22 -19.50
CA ILE A 270 -16.74 26.59 -18.85
C ILE A 270 -17.01 28.11 -19.01
N ASN A 271 -16.13 28.83 -19.74
CA ASN A 271 -16.23 30.28 -19.98
C ASN A 271 -16.23 31.11 -18.69
N ILE A 272 -15.51 30.61 -17.67
CA ILE A 272 -15.24 31.34 -16.43
C ILE A 272 -13.94 32.11 -16.67
N PRO A 273 -13.90 33.44 -16.49
CA PRO A 273 -12.70 34.23 -16.76
C PRO A 273 -11.54 33.73 -15.89
N LEU A 274 -10.41 33.44 -16.54
CA LEU A 274 -9.19 33.01 -15.84
C LEU A 274 -8.65 34.22 -15.08
N ILE A 275 -8.71 34.19 -13.75
CA ILE A 275 -8.15 35.26 -12.92
C ILE A 275 -6.62 35.13 -12.94
N GLU A 276 -5.95 36.25 -13.19
CA GLU A 276 -4.49 36.40 -13.37
C GLU A 276 -3.62 36.13 -12.11
N SER A 277 -4.08 35.39 -11.09
CA SER A 277 -3.43 35.38 -9.78
C SER A 277 -3.25 34.00 -9.12
N LEU A 278 -2.81 32.97 -9.85
CA LEU A 278 -2.20 31.78 -9.24
C LEU A 278 -0.68 31.93 -8.97
N THR A 279 -0.18 33.17 -8.93
CA THR A 279 1.17 33.53 -8.45
C THR A 279 1.16 33.89 -6.96
N PHE A 280 0.61 33.03 -6.12
CA PHE A 280 0.78 33.10 -4.65
C PHE A 280 1.42 31.82 -4.08
N TYR A 281 2.35 31.26 -4.85
CA TYR A 281 2.90 29.92 -4.60
C TYR A 281 3.87 29.80 -3.41
N ASN A 282 4.09 30.86 -2.60
CA ASN A 282 5.20 30.81 -1.63
C ASN A 282 5.05 31.57 -0.30
N LYS A 283 3.91 32.18 0.04
CA LYS A 283 3.86 33.10 1.20
C LYS A 283 3.09 32.63 2.44
N PHE A 284 2.23 31.62 2.35
CA PHE A 284 1.46 31.16 3.52
C PHE A 284 1.47 29.64 3.67
N LYS A 285 2.07 29.16 4.77
CA LYS A 285 2.01 27.77 5.26
C LYS A 285 0.68 27.53 6.00
N VAL A 286 -0.46 27.75 5.37
CA VAL A 286 -1.77 27.51 5.99
C VAL A 286 -2.66 26.76 4.99
N PRO A 287 -3.41 25.70 5.40
CA PRO A 287 -4.15 24.87 4.49
C PRO A 287 -5.51 25.51 4.21
N HIS A 288 -5.59 26.34 3.17
CA HIS A 288 -6.85 26.88 2.68
C HIS A 288 -7.27 26.17 1.38
N PRO A 289 -8.57 25.95 1.15
CA PRO A 289 -9.07 25.46 -0.13
C PRO A 289 -8.66 26.42 -1.25
N TYR A 290 -8.30 25.88 -2.40
CA TYR A 290 -7.66 26.66 -3.48
C TYR A 290 -8.62 27.61 -4.22
N ALA A 291 -9.92 27.31 -4.22
CA ALA A 291 -10.97 28.18 -4.75
C ALA A 291 -12.35 27.68 -4.29
N ILE A 292 -13.29 28.60 -4.07
CA ILE A 292 -14.71 28.30 -3.91
C ILE A 292 -15.46 29.03 -5.03
N LEU A 293 -16.03 28.26 -5.96
CA LEU A 293 -16.93 28.77 -7.00
C LEU A 293 -18.37 28.68 -6.52
N VAL A 294 -19.08 29.81 -6.50
CA VAL A 294 -20.52 29.85 -6.20
C VAL A 294 -21.21 30.65 -7.31
N ASN A 295 -22.05 30.02 -8.13
CA ASN A 295 -22.82 30.67 -9.22
C ASN A 295 -21.98 31.43 -10.25
N ASN A 296 -20.85 30.87 -10.69
CA ASN A 296 -19.91 31.54 -11.60
C ASN A 296 -19.28 32.83 -11.03
N GLU A 297 -19.48 33.12 -9.75
CA GLU A 297 -18.73 34.12 -9.00
C GLU A 297 -17.66 33.39 -8.18
N VAL A 298 -16.41 33.83 -8.35
CA VAL A 298 -15.29 33.39 -7.52
C VAL A 298 -15.33 34.23 -6.26
N ILE A 299 -15.45 33.60 -5.11
CA ILE A 299 -15.32 34.28 -3.82
C ILE A 299 -13.84 34.18 -3.44
N GLU A 300 -13.09 35.27 -3.61
CA GLU A 300 -11.71 35.38 -3.12
C GLU A 300 -11.72 35.68 -1.60
N ASP A 301 -10.78 35.07 -0.88
CA ASP A 301 -10.81 34.91 0.57
C ASP A 301 -10.42 36.19 1.34
N GLU A 302 -11.28 36.61 2.28
CA GLU A 302 -10.87 37.21 3.55
C GLU A 302 -11.56 36.45 4.71
N GLY A 303 -11.19 35.17 4.88
CA GLY A 303 -11.51 34.35 6.04
C GLY A 303 -12.93 33.77 6.09
N PHE A 304 -13.09 32.75 6.95
CA PHE A 304 -14.33 32.04 7.29
C PHE A 304 -15.56 32.94 7.55
N SER A 305 -15.37 34.23 7.83
CA SER A 305 -16.44 35.21 8.05
C SER A 305 -17.38 35.39 6.85
N VAL A 306 -16.88 35.33 5.62
CA VAL A 306 -17.72 35.56 4.42
C VAL A 306 -18.66 34.39 4.15
N ILE A 307 -18.23 33.16 4.46
CA ILE A 307 -19.08 31.97 4.33
C ILE A 307 -20.21 32.02 5.37
N ASP A 308 -19.88 32.29 6.63
CA ASP A 308 -20.88 32.44 7.69
C ASP A 308 -21.83 33.62 7.45
N GLU A 309 -21.37 34.74 6.88
CA GLU A 309 -22.20 35.90 6.55
C GLU A 309 -23.08 35.67 5.32
N TYR A 310 -22.59 34.93 4.30
CA TYR A 310 -23.38 34.51 3.14
C TYR A 310 -24.52 33.55 3.53
N PHE A 311 -24.26 32.64 4.47
CA PHE A 311 -25.30 31.73 5.00
C PHE A 311 -26.21 32.40 6.05
N LYS A 312 -25.77 33.44 6.77
CA LYS A 312 -26.61 34.21 7.70
C LYS A 312 -27.55 35.21 7.02
N ASN A 313 -27.20 35.72 5.84
CA ASN A 313 -28.00 36.69 5.08
C ASN A 313 -28.98 36.03 4.09
N ARG A 314 -29.28 34.74 4.24
CA ARG A 314 -30.33 33.99 3.53
C ARG A 314 -31.22 33.24 4.50
#